data_AF-A0A0F8B2M0-F1
#
_entry.id   AF-A0A0F8B2M0-F1
#
_cell.length_a   1.000
_cell.length_b   1.000
_cell.length_c   1.000
_cell.angle_alpha   90.00
_cell.angle_beta   90.00
_cell.angle_gamma   90.00
#
_symmetry.space_group_name_H-M   'P 1'
#
loop_
_entity.id
_entity.type
_entity.pdbx_description
1 polymer ?
#
loop_
_entity_poly.entity_id
_entity_poly.type
_entity_poly.pdbx_seq_one_letter_code
_entity_poly.pdbx_strand_id
1 'polypeptide(L)'
;MAHTEASTENKAYFNDLAAKYDGQFGKTLDRLVEEIRGHRDFIGADWVDDDDSSSDDDRKEDNDGAGLVSRALAPLTTQCVGIDISEAMVKMYNLRAENQGLVREEMFAVLGDLIDPADPLPTHLSAPDFFNFDIAAVGLGAHHFVNPELAVTRLVERLKPGGVVMFIDFLEHVPMSSEMGGAHSVMHHGFSEQQVRQFFENGGAGEGFGMVVLGKGISFRGHGAGDNEEELHAAIANGLSFGGHHVAEAELAAEISRRIPSIDLLRFTNSGTEATMMALATAKTWTGRDKIVVFRGGYHGGGFVFRGGNSLVNVPHDYLVAEYNDDGSVQAIFAEQGPNIAAVIIEPMLGSGGGVRARKEFILLLRALTRDAGALLIFDEVMTSRLFDGSGLQGHLAVAPDLTTLGKYLGGGMSFGAFGGRRDIMSLYDPRGARGLKDVYTRERATELNAFGDKLRERLNELAVVSGSTMKVLGCGSILVFHFTKTEMMNIHGPADWADEDYRLLDLLHLTMLEAGFYMGRRGYVSLSLAVGDEEATRFAQAVGEFLARYKDLVAV
;
A
#
# COMPACT_ATOMS: atom_id res chain seq x y z
N MET A 1 -35.36 26.44 -1.04
CA MET A 1 -34.53 27.43 -0.34
C MET A 1 -34.57 28.72 -1.15
N ALA A 2 -34.69 29.89 -0.52
CA ALA A 2 -34.63 31.16 -1.27
C ALA A 2 -33.19 31.42 -1.74
N HIS A 3 -32.99 32.02 -2.93
CA HIS A 3 -31.66 32.31 -3.50
C HIS A 3 -30.71 32.95 -2.47
N THR A 4 -31.19 33.98 -1.77
CA THR A 4 -30.43 34.72 -0.76
C THR A 4 -29.96 33.84 0.41
N GLU A 5 -30.75 32.86 0.82
CA GLU A 5 -30.43 31.94 1.91
C GLU A 5 -29.33 30.96 1.48
N ALA A 6 -29.49 30.35 0.30
CA ALA A 6 -28.50 29.44 -0.28
C ALA A 6 -27.17 30.14 -0.59
N SER A 7 -27.22 31.36 -1.14
CA SER A 7 -26.03 32.19 -1.42
C SER A 7 -25.29 32.55 -0.12
N THR A 8 -26.01 32.85 0.96
CA THR A 8 -25.41 33.15 2.27
C THR A 8 -24.68 31.94 2.85
N GLU A 9 -25.29 30.74 2.80
CA GLU A 9 -24.66 29.52 3.29
C GLU A 9 -23.44 29.11 2.47
N ASN A 10 -23.55 29.13 1.13
CA ASN A 10 -22.43 28.87 0.23
C ASN A 10 -21.26 29.85 0.49
N LYS A 11 -21.55 31.14 0.60
CA LYS A 11 -20.55 32.17 0.91
C LYS A 11 -19.81 31.86 2.22
N ALA A 12 -20.53 31.51 3.28
CA ALA A 12 -19.92 31.18 4.56
C ALA A 12 -19.02 29.94 4.49
N TYR A 13 -19.49 28.88 3.83
CA TYR A 13 -18.74 27.64 3.67
C TYR A 13 -17.43 27.84 2.88
N PHE A 14 -17.51 28.45 1.70
CA PHE A 14 -16.32 28.63 0.86
C PHE A 14 -15.35 29.68 1.43
N ASN A 15 -15.83 30.61 2.25
CA ASN A 15 -14.95 31.49 3.02
C ASN A 15 -14.05 30.73 4.01
N ASP A 16 -14.58 29.72 4.70
CA ASP A 16 -13.80 28.89 5.63
C ASP A 16 -12.86 27.93 4.88
N LEU A 17 -13.31 27.41 3.73
CA LEU A 17 -12.58 26.43 2.95
C LEU A 17 -11.41 27.03 2.13
N ALA A 18 -11.51 28.30 1.71
CA ALA A 18 -10.62 28.92 0.72
C ALA A 18 -9.13 28.72 0.97
N ALA A 19 -8.67 28.85 2.22
CA ALA A 19 -7.25 28.72 2.57
C ALA A 19 -6.72 27.28 2.47
N LYS A 20 -7.60 26.28 2.49
CA LYS A 20 -7.27 24.85 2.46
C LYS A 20 -7.68 24.18 1.15
N TYR A 21 -8.43 24.87 0.30
CA TYR A 21 -9.07 24.31 -0.90
C TYR A 21 -8.08 23.57 -1.80
N ASP A 22 -6.97 24.22 -2.18
CA ASP A 22 -5.97 23.59 -3.05
C ASP A 22 -5.21 22.46 -2.35
N GLY A 23 -4.86 22.64 -1.07
CA GLY A 23 -4.24 21.57 -0.30
C GLY A 23 -5.13 20.33 -0.19
N GLN A 24 -6.45 20.55 -0.16
CA GLN A 24 -7.45 19.50 -0.04
C GLN A 24 -7.82 18.84 -1.38
N PHE A 25 -7.89 19.61 -2.47
CA PHE A 25 -8.42 19.17 -3.76
C PHE A 25 -7.46 19.30 -4.94
N GLY A 26 -6.22 19.80 -4.75
CA GLY A 26 -5.27 20.15 -5.81
C GLY A 26 -5.11 19.07 -6.86
N LYS A 27 -4.80 17.83 -6.46
CA LYS A 27 -4.66 16.70 -7.40
C LYS A 27 -5.90 16.45 -8.27
N THR A 28 -7.09 16.56 -7.68
CA THR A 28 -8.35 16.40 -8.40
C THR A 28 -8.55 17.53 -9.40
N LEU A 29 -8.17 18.76 -9.01
CA LEU A 29 -8.19 19.93 -9.89
C LEU A 29 -7.19 19.77 -11.03
N ASP A 30 -5.97 19.30 -10.77
CA ASP A 30 -4.92 19.08 -11.79
C ASP A 30 -5.39 18.08 -12.85
N ARG A 31 -5.99 16.96 -12.42
CA ARG A 31 -6.57 15.98 -13.34
C ARG A 31 -7.67 16.60 -14.21
N LEU A 32 -8.55 17.40 -13.62
CA LEU A 32 -9.61 18.08 -14.37
C LEU A 32 -9.03 19.13 -15.32
N VAL A 33 -7.98 19.84 -14.93
CA VAL A 33 -7.25 20.79 -15.79
C VAL A 33 -6.73 20.08 -17.04
N GLU A 34 -6.08 18.94 -16.87
CA GLU A 34 -5.57 18.14 -18.00
C GLU A 34 -6.70 17.63 -18.90
N GLU A 35 -7.80 17.16 -18.33
CA GLU A 35 -8.98 16.75 -19.11
C GLU A 35 -9.59 17.91 -19.90
N ILE A 36 -9.69 19.11 -19.32
CA ILE A 36 -10.19 20.31 -20.02
C ILE A 36 -9.25 20.66 -21.18
N ARG A 37 -7.94 20.67 -20.95
CA ARG A 37 -6.94 20.95 -21.99
C ARG A 37 -6.97 19.92 -23.12
N GLY A 38 -7.08 18.64 -22.77
CA GLY A 38 -7.18 17.54 -23.74
C GLY A 38 -8.44 17.59 -24.62
N HIS A 39 -9.48 18.29 -24.18
CA HIS A 39 -10.73 18.46 -24.91
C HIS A 39 -10.93 19.87 -25.50
N ARG A 40 -9.84 20.65 -25.68
CA ARG A 40 -9.91 22.00 -26.26
C ARG A 40 -10.62 22.08 -27.61
N ASP A 41 -10.45 21.06 -28.46
CA ASP A 41 -11.08 20.99 -29.78
C ASP A 41 -12.59 20.80 -29.67
N PHE A 42 -13.07 20.16 -28.60
CA PHE A 42 -14.48 19.99 -28.31
C PHE A 42 -15.14 21.29 -27.80
N ILE A 43 -14.41 22.11 -27.06
CA ILE A 43 -14.91 23.41 -26.56
C ILE A 43 -15.24 24.35 -27.73
N GLY A 44 -14.51 24.24 -28.84
CA GLY A 44 -14.86 24.92 -30.10
C GLY A 44 -14.63 26.43 -30.10
N ALA A 45 -13.70 26.92 -29.27
CA ALA A 45 -13.26 28.32 -29.26
C ALA A 45 -11.98 28.52 -30.08
N ASP A 46 -11.72 29.77 -30.47
CA ASP A 46 -10.46 30.18 -31.12
C ASP A 46 -9.39 30.38 -30.04
N TRP A 47 -8.30 29.61 -30.11
CA TRP A 47 -7.19 29.66 -29.13
C TRP A 47 -6.01 30.48 -29.67
N VAL A 48 -5.16 30.99 -28.77
CA VAL A 48 -3.89 31.61 -29.16
C VAL A 48 -2.89 30.50 -29.59
N ASP A 49 -2.35 30.58 -30.81
CA ASP A 49 -1.36 29.61 -31.34
C ASP A 49 0.04 29.81 -30.74
N ASP A 50 0.68 28.72 -30.32
CA ASP A 50 2.00 28.66 -29.64
C ASP A 50 3.20 28.57 -30.62
N ASP A 51 3.13 29.19 -31.79
CA ASP A 51 4.08 28.93 -32.88
C ASP A 51 5.35 29.82 -32.86
N ASP A 52 5.73 30.43 -31.73
CA ASP A 52 7.00 31.18 -31.61
C ASP A 52 7.57 31.19 -30.17
N SER A 53 8.25 30.11 -29.75
CA SER A 53 9.59 30.24 -29.13
C SER A 53 10.26 28.89 -28.88
N SER A 54 11.32 28.64 -29.65
CA SER A 54 12.37 27.70 -29.30
C SER A 54 13.17 28.23 -28.09
N SER A 55 12.90 27.71 -26.90
CA SER A 55 13.90 27.58 -25.85
C SER A 55 13.44 26.51 -24.86
N ASP A 56 14.24 25.43 -24.77
CA ASP A 56 14.29 24.51 -23.64
C ASP A 56 14.64 25.29 -22.37
N ASP A 57 13.66 25.96 -21.78
CA ASP A 57 13.71 26.39 -20.40
C ASP A 57 12.58 25.66 -19.67
N ASP A 58 12.98 24.84 -18.70
CA ASP A 58 12.15 24.11 -17.76
C ASP A 58 11.28 25.08 -16.92
N ARG A 59 10.36 25.80 -17.57
CA ARG A 59 9.19 26.34 -16.88
C ARG A 59 8.32 25.14 -16.56
N LYS A 60 8.57 24.52 -15.41
CA LYS A 60 7.52 23.81 -14.69
C LYS A 60 6.28 24.70 -14.75
N GLU A 61 5.29 24.30 -15.54
CA GLU A 61 3.99 24.94 -15.57
C GLU A 61 3.27 24.64 -14.26
N ASP A 62 3.71 25.27 -13.16
CA ASP A 62 2.92 25.44 -11.93
C ASP A 62 1.82 26.50 -12.22
N ASN A 63 0.95 26.18 -13.18
CA ASN A 63 -0.22 26.98 -13.52
C ASN A 63 -1.39 26.63 -12.58
N ASP A 64 -1.16 26.83 -11.29
CA ASP A 64 -2.18 26.81 -10.22
C ASP A 64 -3.09 28.06 -10.23
N GLY A 65 -3.22 28.69 -11.39
CA GLY A 65 -3.87 29.97 -11.60
C GLY A 65 -5.37 29.89 -11.42
N ALA A 66 -5.86 30.36 -10.27
CA ALA A 66 -7.25 30.77 -10.14
C ALA A 66 -8.26 29.59 -10.23
N GLY A 67 -9.58 29.82 -10.35
CA GLY A 67 -10.58 28.74 -10.35
C GLY A 67 -10.32 27.64 -11.40
N LEU A 68 -10.92 26.45 -11.27
CA LEU A 68 -10.65 25.26 -12.10
C LEU A 68 -10.48 25.57 -13.60
N VAL A 69 -11.44 26.30 -14.19
CA VAL A 69 -11.44 26.59 -15.63
C VAL A 69 -10.33 27.57 -16.03
N SER A 70 -10.08 28.57 -15.17
CA SER A 70 -9.00 29.54 -15.39
C SER A 70 -7.64 28.86 -15.38
N ARG A 71 -7.38 27.87 -14.50
CA ARG A 71 -6.12 27.09 -14.51
C ARG A 71 -5.89 26.39 -15.84
N ALA A 72 -6.96 25.83 -16.40
CA ALA A 72 -6.88 25.07 -17.62
C ALA A 72 -6.66 25.96 -18.85
N LEU A 73 -7.40 27.07 -18.93
CA LEU A 73 -7.52 27.84 -20.16
C LEU A 73 -6.67 29.12 -20.20
N ALA A 74 -6.23 29.66 -19.06
CA ALA A 74 -5.46 30.91 -19.02
C ALA A 74 -4.22 30.93 -19.94
N PRO A 75 -3.44 29.83 -20.11
CA PRO A 75 -2.33 29.83 -21.05
C PRO A 75 -2.74 30.00 -22.52
N LEU A 76 -4.01 29.72 -22.82
CA LEU A 76 -4.57 29.72 -24.18
C LEU A 76 -5.47 30.92 -24.45
N THR A 77 -5.63 31.83 -23.48
CA THR A 77 -6.50 33.01 -23.57
C THR A 77 -5.74 34.30 -23.29
N THR A 78 -6.23 35.42 -23.83
CA THR A 78 -5.62 36.73 -23.59
C THR A 78 -6.06 37.37 -22.27
N GLN A 79 -7.17 36.91 -21.70
CA GLN A 79 -7.70 37.42 -20.44
C GLN A 79 -8.55 36.36 -19.72
N CYS A 80 -8.55 36.39 -18.39
CA CYS A 80 -9.44 35.60 -17.52
C CYS A 80 -10.06 36.48 -16.44
N VAL A 81 -11.40 36.51 -16.39
CA VAL A 81 -12.16 37.25 -15.38
C VAL A 81 -12.98 36.28 -14.54
N GLY A 82 -12.65 36.16 -13.26
CA GLY A 82 -13.37 35.34 -12.28
C GLY A 82 -14.46 36.13 -11.56
N ILE A 83 -15.60 35.49 -11.26
CA ILE A 83 -16.65 36.04 -10.40
C ILE A 83 -17.02 34.98 -9.37
N ASP A 84 -16.99 35.34 -8.09
CA ASP A 84 -17.34 34.44 -6.99
C ASP A 84 -18.08 35.21 -5.88
N ILE A 85 -18.97 34.54 -5.16
CA ILE A 85 -19.72 35.10 -4.02
C ILE A 85 -18.91 35.09 -2.70
N SER A 86 -17.83 34.31 -2.65
CA SER A 86 -16.92 34.19 -1.51
C SER A 86 -15.75 35.18 -1.61
N GLU A 87 -15.70 36.11 -0.66
CA GLU A 87 -14.62 37.09 -0.52
C GLU A 87 -13.25 36.42 -0.36
N ALA A 88 -13.18 35.30 0.39
CA ALA A 88 -11.94 34.58 0.57
C ALA A 88 -11.49 33.86 -0.71
N MET A 89 -12.41 33.27 -1.49
CA MET A 89 -12.09 32.64 -2.77
C MET A 89 -11.58 33.67 -3.79
N VAL A 90 -12.24 34.83 -3.89
CA VAL A 90 -11.77 35.96 -4.73
C VAL A 90 -10.39 36.42 -4.30
N LYS A 91 -10.14 36.55 -3.00
CA LYS A 91 -8.83 36.95 -2.48
C LYS A 91 -7.75 35.92 -2.84
N MET A 92 -8.04 34.63 -2.66
CA MET A 92 -7.09 33.56 -3.00
C MET A 92 -6.87 33.46 -4.51
N TYR A 93 -7.90 33.67 -5.34
CA TYR A 93 -7.77 33.75 -6.79
C TYR A 93 -6.77 34.83 -7.21
N ASN A 94 -7.01 36.07 -6.76
CA ASN A 94 -6.15 37.21 -7.12
C ASN A 94 -4.72 37.06 -6.58
N LEU A 95 -4.58 36.55 -5.35
CA LEU A 95 -3.25 36.30 -4.76
C LEU A 95 -2.45 35.27 -5.58
N ARG A 96 -3.11 34.25 -6.14
CA ARG A 96 -2.46 33.26 -7.01
C ARG A 96 -2.00 33.88 -8.33
N ALA A 97 -2.87 34.64 -8.99
CA ALA A 97 -2.52 35.35 -10.21
C ALA A 97 -1.32 36.30 -10.00
N GLU A 98 -1.33 37.06 -8.89
CA GLU A 98 -0.22 37.93 -8.50
C GLU A 98 1.09 37.15 -8.23
N ASN A 99 1.02 36.03 -7.53
CA ASN A 99 2.18 35.17 -7.27
C ASN A 99 2.78 34.56 -8.56
N GLN A 100 1.97 34.42 -9.61
CA GLN A 100 2.40 33.97 -10.95
C GLN A 100 2.95 35.10 -11.82
N GLY A 101 2.93 36.34 -11.32
CA GLY A 101 3.38 37.51 -12.05
C GLY A 101 2.41 37.99 -13.14
N LEU A 102 1.17 37.49 -13.16
CA LEU A 102 0.14 37.93 -14.08
C LEU A 102 -0.34 39.32 -13.69
N VAL A 103 -0.44 40.23 -14.66
CA VAL A 103 -1.00 41.56 -14.41
C VAL A 103 -2.52 41.48 -14.33
N ARG A 104 -3.13 42.48 -13.66
CA ARG A 104 -4.59 42.50 -13.45
C ARG A 104 -5.37 42.43 -14.76
N GLU A 105 -4.84 43.02 -15.83
CA GLU A 105 -5.46 43.02 -17.14
C GLU A 105 -5.51 41.62 -17.78
N GLU A 106 -4.58 40.72 -17.40
CA GLU A 106 -4.52 39.34 -17.87
C GLU A 106 -5.42 38.43 -17.03
N MET A 107 -5.38 38.58 -15.70
CA MET A 107 -6.15 37.70 -14.82
C MET A 107 -6.56 38.38 -13.51
N PHE A 108 -7.86 38.37 -13.22
CA PHE A 108 -8.38 38.82 -11.93
C PHE A 108 -9.75 38.20 -11.62
N ALA A 109 -10.14 38.23 -10.35
CA ALA A 109 -11.48 37.93 -9.90
C ALA A 109 -12.10 39.08 -9.12
N VAL A 110 -13.44 39.15 -9.16
CA VAL A 110 -14.25 40.11 -8.40
C VAL A 110 -15.32 39.40 -7.58
N LEU A 111 -15.70 40.02 -6.47
CA LEU A 111 -16.82 39.59 -5.66
C LEU A 111 -18.13 39.97 -6.36
N GLY A 112 -19.03 39.02 -6.54
CA GLY A 112 -20.37 39.30 -7.04
C GLY A 112 -21.23 38.06 -7.24
N ASP A 113 -22.55 38.26 -7.28
CA ASP A 113 -23.54 37.22 -7.52
C ASP A 113 -24.27 37.54 -8.84
N LEU A 114 -23.87 36.85 -9.91
CA LEU A 114 -24.46 37.05 -11.24
C LEU A 114 -25.88 36.48 -11.36
N ILE A 115 -26.29 35.64 -10.41
CA ILE A 115 -27.49 34.81 -10.53
C ILE A 115 -28.55 35.19 -9.49
N ASP A 116 -28.39 36.34 -8.83
CA ASP A 116 -29.42 36.90 -7.96
C ASP A 116 -30.59 37.43 -8.80
N PRO A 117 -31.79 36.81 -8.73
CA PRO A 117 -32.95 37.30 -9.47
C PRO A 117 -33.41 38.68 -9.00
N ALA A 118 -33.03 39.12 -7.80
CA ALA A 118 -33.36 40.44 -7.26
C ALA A 118 -32.41 41.56 -7.77
N ASP A 119 -31.23 41.21 -8.29
CA ASP A 119 -30.25 42.15 -8.85
C ASP A 119 -29.81 41.68 -10.26
N PRO A 120 -30.65 41.86 -11.29
CA PRO A 120 -30.40 41.34 -12.64
C PRO A 120 -29.25 42.03 -13.39
N LEU A 121 -28.82 43.21 -12.94
CA LEU A 121 -27.76 44.02 -13.56
C LEU A 121 -26.94 44.70 -12.45
N PRO A 122 -26.13 43.91 -11.71
CA PRO A 122 -25.32 44.43 -10.63
C PRO A 122 -24.37 45.48 -11.19
N THR A 123 -24.45 46.71 -10.66
CA THR A 123 -23.78 47.88 -11.26
C THR A 123 -22.26 47.71 -11.34
N HIS A 124 -21.67 46.92 -10.43
CA HIS A 124 -20.24 46.64 -10.38
C HIS A 124 -19.76 45.55 -11.37
N LEU A 125 -20.68 44.76 -11.94
CA LEU A 125 -20.41 43.76 -13.00
C LEU A 125 -20.97 44.18 -14.36
N SER A 126 -21.46 45.42 -14.47
CA SER A 126 -22.03 45.98 -15.69
C SER A 126 -21.02 46.79 -16.51
N ALA A 127 -19.75 46.84 -16.08
CA ALA A 127 -18.70 47.53 -16.83
C ALA A 127 -18.37 46.78 -18.13
N PRO A 128 -17.89 47.48 -19.19
CA PRO A 128 -17.59 46.86 -20.48
C PRO A 128 -16.65 45.64 -20.40
N ASP A 129 -15.74 45.63 -19.43
CA ASP A 129 -14.75 44.56 -19.20
C ASP A 129 -15.37 43.21 -18.78
N PHE A 130 -16.69 43.16 -18.51
CA PHE A 130 -17.42 41.94 -18.16
C PHE A 130 -18.26 41.38 -19.32
N PHE A 131 -18.06 41.87 -20.54
CA PHE A 131 -18.82 41.44 -21.72
C PHE A 131 -17.88 41.14 -22.89
N ASN A 132 -18.44 40.57 -23.96
CA ASN A 132 -17.76 40.27 -25.22
C ASN A 132 -16.67 39.18 -25.09
N PHE A 133 -16.89 38.20 -24.22
CA PHE A 133 -16.00 37.04 -24.07
C PHE A 133 -16.23 35.98 -25.16
N ASP A 134 -15.16 35.27 -25.51
CA ASP A 134 -15.21 34.07 -26.36
C ASP A 134 -15.82 32.88 -25.62
N ILE A 135 -15.53 32.76 -24.33
CA ILE A 135 -15.94 31.65 -23.47
C ILE A 135 -16.46 32.19 -22.15
N ALA A 136 -17.59 31.66 -21.67
CA ALA A 136 -18.13 31.88 -20.34
C ALA A 136 -18.37 30.52 -19.67
N ALA A 137 -17.77 30.28 -18.51
CA ALA A 137 -17.72 28.95 -17.94
C ALA A 137 -18.03 28.88 -16.44
N VAL A 138 -18.60 27.75 -16.02
CA VAL A 138 -18.82 27.39 -14.62
C VAL A 138 -18.08 26.08 -14.34
N GLY A 139 -17.11 26.12 -13.44
CA GLY A 139 -16.36 24.94 -12.99
C GLY A 139 -16.81 24.50 -11.59
N LEU A 140 -17.43 23.32 -11.50
CA LEU A 140 -17.86 22.66 -10.27
C LEU A 140 -18.71 23.52 -9.33
N GLY A 141 -19.55 24.40 -9.90
CA GLY A 141 -20.39 25.31 -9.12
C GLY A 141 -21.88 25.25 -9.48
N ALA A 142 -22.25 24.66 -10.63
CA ALA A 142 -23.61 24.72 -11.11
C ALA A 142 -24.59 23.93 -10.23
N HIS A 143 -24.12 22.85 -9.61
CA HIS A 143 -24.92 22.06 -8.67
C HIS A 143 -25.30 22.82 -7.37
N HIS A 144 -24.67 23.97 -7.10
CA HIS A 144 -25.04 24.87 -5.99
C HIS A 144 -26.08 25.92 -6.41
N PHE A 145 -26.39 26.07 -7.70
CA PHE A 145 -27.31 27.11 -8.17
C PHE A 145 -28.75 26.71 -7.90
N VAL A 146 -29.54 27.64 -7.36
CA VAL A 146 -30.99 27.46 -7.20
C VAL A 146 -31.70 27.46 -8.56
N ASN A 147 -31.17 28.23 -9.51
CA ASN A 147 -31.69 28.33 -10.87
C ASN A 147 -30.54 28.30 -11.91
N PRO A 148 -30.11 27.10 -12.36
CA PRO A 148 -29.08 26.96 -13.39
C PRO A 148 -29.42 27.63 -14.73
N GLU A 149 -30.69 27.69 -15.12
CA GLU A 149 -31.13 28.34 -16.37
C GLU A 149 -30.90 29.85 -16.34
N LEU A 150 -31.14 30.50 -15.19
CA LEU A 150 -30.80 31.92 -15.01
C LEU A 150 -29.28 32.13 -15.10
N ALA A 151 -28.48 31.19 -14.57
CA ALA A 151 -27.03 31.25 -14.68
C ALA A 151 -26.57 31.21 -16.14
N VAL A 152 -27.11 30.30 -16.95
CA VAL A 152 -26.84 30.25 -18.40
C VAL A 152 -27.24 31.57 -19.05
N THR A 153 -28.45 32.06 -18.81
CA THR A 153 -28.94 33.33 -19.39
C THR A 153 -27.95 34.46 -19.14
N ARG A 154 -27.47 34.57 -17.90
CA ARG A 154 -26.50 35.60 -17.51
C ARG A 154 -25.16 35.39 -18.20
N LEU A 155 -24.64 34.17 -18.27
CA LEU A 155 -23.37 33.92 -18.94
C LEU A 155 -23.45 34.20 -20.46
N VAL A 156 -24.56 33.84 -21.10
CA VAL A 156 -24.81 34.12 -22.52
C VAL A 156 -24.84 35.61 -22.82
N GLU A 157 -25.46 36.43 -21.96
CA GLU A 157 -25.45 37.89 -22.09
C GLU A 157 -24.03 38.50 -22.13
N ARG A 158 -23.02 37.77 -21.65
CA ARG A 158 -21.62 38.24 -21.54
C ARG A 158 -20.74 37.74 -22.68
N LEU A 159 -21.27 36.88 -23.56
CA LEU A 159 -20.56 36.35 -24.72
C LEU A 159 -20.65 37.30 -25.92
N LYS A 160 -19.63 37.24 -26.79
CA LYS A 160 -19.71 37.78 -28.14
C LYS A 160 -20.62 36.89 -29.01
N PRO A 161 -21.16 37.38 -30.15
CA PRO A 161 -21.86 36.52 -31.10
C PRO A 161 -20.99 35.34 -31.55
N GLY A 162 -21.49 34.11 -31.36
CA GLY A 162 -20.76 32.88 -31.64
C GLY A 162 -19.84 32.39 -30.51
N GLY A 163 -19.83 33.06 -29.35
CA GLY A 163 -19.11 32.58 -28.17
C GLY A 163 -19.73 31.32 -27.54
N VAL A 164 -18.99 30.70 -26.63
CA VAL A 164 -19.31 29.40 -26.03
C VAL A 164 -19.63 29.55 -24.55
N VAL A 165 -20.74 28.96 -24.10
CA VAL A 165 -21.02 28.74 -22.68
C VAL A 165 -20.71 27.29 -22.31
N MET A 166 -19.99 27.06 -21.20
CA MET A 166 -19.54 25.73 -20.80
C MET A 166 -19.74 25.47 -19.32
N PHE A 167 -20.35 24.34 -18.97
CA PHE A 167 -20.42 23.84 -17.59
C PHE A 167 -19.54 22.60 -17.44
N ILE A 168 -18.74 22.56 -16.38
CA ILE A 168 -18.01 21.38 -15.94
C ILE A 168 -18.56 21.01 -14.56
N ASP A 169 -19.39 19.97 -14.50
CA ASP A 169 -20.07 19.57 -13.27
C ASP A 169 -20.37 18.07 -13.26
N PHE A 170 -20.97 17.58 -12.18
CA PHE A 170 -21.29 16.18 -11.97
C PHE A 170 -22.43 15.71 -12.88
N LEU A 171 -22.27 14.49 -13.42
CA LEU A 171 -23.38 13.75 -14.01
C LEU A 171 -24.34 13.29 -12.91
N GLU A 172 -25.63 13.18 -13.24
CA GLU A 172 -26.64 12.66 -12.32
C GLU A 172 -26.23 11.31 -11.70
N HIS A 173 -26.29 11.20 -10.37
CA HIS A 173 -25.92 10.01 -9.60
C HIS A 173 -26.92 9.71 -8.47
N VAL A 174 -26.93 8.46 -7.99
CA VAL A 174 -27.77 8.01 -6.85
C VAL A 174 -27.43 8.82 -5.57
N PRO A 175 -28.37 9.04 -4.62
CA PRO A 175 -28.17 9.97 -3.50
C PRO A 175 -26.97 9.59 -2.62
N MET A 176 -26.11 10.56 -2.29
CA MET A 176 -25.05 10.38 -1.29
C MET A 176 -25.61 10.36 0.14
N SER A 177 -24.96 9.60 1.04
CA SER A 177 -25.31 9.59 2.47
C SER A 177 -25.03 10.95 3.11
N SER A 178 -25.85 11.34 4.09
CA SER A 178 -25.87 12.64 4.78
C SER A 178 -24.64 12.94 5.65
N GLU A 179 -23.51 12.25 5.45
CA GLU A 179 -22.31 12.36 6.29
C GLU A 179 -21.19 13.21 5.64
N MET A 180 -21.40 13.79 4.46
CA MET A 180 -20.42 14.69 3.83
C MET A 180 -20.65 16.16 4.21
N GLY A 181 -19.62 16.81 4.74
CA GLY A 181 -19.65 18.25 5.04
C GLY A 181 -19.87 19.08 3.77
N GLY A 182 -21.00 19.78 3.70
CA GLY A 182 -21.43 20.57 2.53
C GLY A 182 -22.79 20.16 1.94
N ALA A 183 -23.36 19.02 2.37
CA ALA A 183 -24.65 18.49 1.87
C ALA A 183 -25.84 19.47 2.01
N HIS A 184 -25.75 20.48 2.88
CA HIS A 184 -26.78 21.50 3.07
C HIS A 184 -26.77 22.60 2.00
N SER A 185 -25.69 22.72 1.23
CA SER A 185 -25.44 23.81 0.29
C SER A 185 -25.58 23.41 -1.19
N VAL A 186 -25.78 22.11 -1.45
CA VAL A 186 -25.93 21.51 -2.77
C VAL A 186 -27.42 21.47 -3.14
N MET A 187 -27.76 22.02 -4.30
CA MET A 187 -29.15 22.10 -4.80
C MET A 187 -29.48 20.94 -5.76
N HIS A 188 -28.47 20.40 -6.45
CA HIS A 188 -28.62 19.34 -7.44
C HIS A 188 -27.54 18.26 -7.27
N HIS A 189 -27.89 16.98 -7.41
CA HIS A 189 -26.92 15.87 -7.34
C HIS A 189 -26.43 15.49 -8.74
N GLY A 190 -25.82 16.47 -9.40
CA GLY A 190 -25.49 16.43 -10.82
C GLY A 190 -26.70 16.67 -11.73
N PHE A 191 -26.44 16.66 -13.03
CA PHE A 191 -27.46 16.91 -14.06
C PHE A 191 -27.43 15.81 -15.12
N SER A 192 -28.60 15.44 -15.63
CA SER A 192 -28.70 14.64 -16.86
C SER A 192 -28.41 15.50 -18.09
N GLU A 193 -27.99 14.87 -19.19
CA GLU A 193 -27.77 15.57 -20.47
C GLU A 193 -28.99 16.40 -20.89
N GLN A 194 -30.19 15.84 -20.73
CA GLN A 194 -31.43 16.50 -21.12
C GLN A 194 -31.68 17.78 -20.31
N GLN A 195 -31.37 17.76 -19.00
CA GLN A 195 -31.53 18.94 -18.15
C GLN A 195 -30.56 20.05 -18.56
N VAL A 196 -29.27 19.72 -18.73
CA VAL A 196 -28.26 20.72 -19.12
C VAL A 196 -28.57 21.30 -20.51
N ARG A 197 -28.95 20.45 -21.48
CA ARG A 197 -29.39 20.89 -22.80
C ARG A 197 -30.53 21.89 -22.71
N GLN A 198 -31.55 21.59 -21.90
CA GLN A 198 -32.71 22.48 -21.73
C GLN A 198 -32.30 23.83 -21.12
N PHE A 199 -31.44 23.84 -20.10
CA PHE A 199 -30.96 25.08 -19.50
C PHE A 199 -30.20 25.94 -20.51
N PHE A 200 -29.39 25.31 -21.36
CA PHE A 200 -28.58 25.97 -22.38
C PHE A 200 -29.45 26.58 -23.49
N GLU A 201 -30.40 25.81 -24.00
CA GLU A 201 -31.36 26.26 -25.01
C GLU A 201 -32.25 27.40 -24.49
N ASN A 202 -32.84 27.22 -23.30
CA ASN A 202 -33.70 28.24 -22.69
C ASN A 202 -32.95 29.50 -22.30
N GLY A 203 -31.69 29.37 -21.85
CA GLY A 203 -30.82 30.48 -21.52
C GLY A 203 -30.23 31.20 -22.74
N GLY A 204 -30.54 30.75 -23.96
CA GLY A 204 -30.18 31.46 -25.20
C GLY A 204 -28.83 31.06 -25.81
N ALA A 205 -28.23 29.93 -25.42
CA ALA A 205 -26.96 29.44 -25.97
C ALA A 205 -27.08 28.88 -27.40
N GLY A 206 -28.30 28.65 -27.90
CA GLY A 206 -28.57 28.07 -29.21
C GLY A 206 -28.67 26.53 -29.21
N GLU A 207 -28.73 25.93 -30.41
CA GLU A 207 -28.99 24.48 -30.60
C GLU A 207 -27.71 23.62 -30.67
N GLY A 208 -26.52 24.25 -30.70
CA GLY A 208 -25.22 23.59 -30.87
C GLY A 208 -24.69 22.91 -29.59
N PHE A 209 -25.50 22.10 -28.93
CA PHE A 209 -25.14 21.47 -27.66
C PHE A 209 -24.29 20.21 -27.85
N GLY A 210 -23.22 20.09 -27.06
CA GLY A 210 -22.42 18.89 -26.90
C GLY A 210 -22.21 18.53 -25.43
N MET A 211 -22.04 17.24 -25.14
CA MET A 211 -21.67 16.75 -23.81
C MET A 211 -20.58 15.68 -23.93
N VAL A 212 -19.56 15.80 -23.08
CA VAL A 212 -18.51 14.79 -22.92
C VAL A 212 -18.46 14.37 -21.46
N VAL A 213 -18.39 13.06 -21.23
CA VAL A 213 -18.18 12.50 -19.90
C VAL A 213 -16.69 12.30 -19.70
N LEU A 214 -16.10 13.03 -18.74
CA LEU A 214 -14.67 12.99 -18.45
C LEU A 214 -14.33 11.77 -17.57
N GLY A 215 -13.55 10.83 -18.11
CA GLY A 215 -12.92 9.72 -17.37
C GLY A 215 -13.83 8.59 -16.84
N LYS A 216 -13.26 7.70 -16.01
CA LYS A 216 -13.94 6.54 -15.36
C LYS A 216 -14.60 6.87 -14.00
N GLY A 217 -14.68 8.15 -13.64
CA GLY A 217 -15.14 8.66 -12.34
C GLY A 217 -14.04 9.44 -11.60
N ILE A 218 -14.38 10.63 -11.10
CA ILE A 218 -13.48 11.54 -10.38
C ILE A 218 -14.00 11.70 -8.95
N SER A 219 -13.13 11.54 -7.95
CA SER A 219 -13.50 11.65 -6.53
C SER A 219 -12.97 12.94 -5.89
N PHE A 220 -13.83 13.62 -5.15
CA PHE A 220 -13.49 14.75 -4.30
C PHE A 220 -13.48 14.28 -2.84
N ARG A 221 -12.32 13.81 -2.35
CA ARG A 221 -12.13 13.47 -0.93
C ARG A 221 -10.87 14.14 -0.39
N GLY A 222 -11.01 14.80 0.76
CA GLY A 222 -9.88 15.40 1.47
C GLY A 222 -8.95 14.30 2.01
N HIS A 223 -7.71 14.29 1.51
CA HIS A 223 -6.57 13.44 1.89
C HIS A 223 -6.81 11.94 2.12
N GLY A 224 -6.27 11.13 1.20
CA GLY A 224 -5.97 9.71 1.40
C GLY A 224 -5.90 8.95 0.07
N ALA A 225 -4.72 8.42 -0.27
CA ALA A 225 -4.53 7.35 -1.27
C ALA A 225 -4.85 7.63 -2.76
N GLY A 226 -4.88 8.87 -3.25
CA GLY A 226 -5.17 9.15 -4.67
C GLY A 226 -4.33 8.36 -5.69
N ASP A 227 -3.03 8.18 -5.44
CA ASP A 227 -2.14 7.45 -6.37
C ASP A 227 -2.16 5.93 -6.09
N ASN A 228 -2.25 5.54 -4.82
CA ASN A 228 -2.16 4.13 -4.41
C ASN A 228 -3.49 3.38 -4.62
N GLU A 229 -4.63 4.07 -4.68
CA GLU A 229 -5.94 3.44 -4.83
C GLU A 229 -6.19 2.97 -6.26
N GLU A 230 -5.85 3.77 -7.29
CA GLU A 230 -5.95 3.31 -8.69
C GLU A 230 -4.98 2.16 -8.98
N GLU A 231 -3.74 2.22 -8.48
CA GLU A 231 -2.79 1.10 -8.57
C GLU A 231 -3.28 -0.13 -7.81
N LEU A 232 -3.87 0.04 -6.63
CA LEU A 232 -4.43 -1.05 -5.84
C LEU A 232 -5.65 -1.67 -6.55
N HIS A 233 -6.56 -0.87 -7.11
CA HIS A 233 -7.70 -1.38 -7.88
C HIS A 233 -7.23 -2.08 -9.15
N ALA A 234 -6.22 -1.56 -9.84
CA ALA A 234 -5.62 -2.21 -10.99
C ALA A 234 -4.94 -3.54 -10.61
N ALA A 235 -4.21 -3.58 -9.49
CA ALA A 235 -3.60 -4.80 -8.96
C ALA A 235 -4.68 -5.84 -8.58
N ILE A 236 -5.74 -5.42 -7.89
CA ILE A 236 -6.88 -6.29 -7.56
C ILE A 236 -7.57 -6.82 -8.82
N ALA A 237 -7.81 -5.97 -9.82
CA ALA A 237 -8.44 -6.33 -11.08
C ALA A 237 -7.60 -7.33 -11.89
N ASN A 238 -6.27 -7.22 -11.82
CA ASN A 238 -5.37 -8.16 -12.47
C ASN A 238 -5.25 -9.49 -11.72
N GLY A 239 -5.61 -9.53 -10.43
CA GLY A 239 -5.66 -10.71 -9.58
C GLY A 239 -4.73 -10.61 -8.36
N LEU A 240 -5.09 -11.30 -7.28
CA LEU A 240 -4.33 -11.32 -6.03
C LEU A 240 -3.76 -12.72 -5.76
N SER A 241 -2.61 -12.77 -5.08
CA SER A 241 -2.06 -14.00 -4.50
C SER A 241 -1.80 -15.14 -5.51
N PHE A 242 -1.12 -14.82 -6.63
CA PHE A 242 -0.80 -15.78 -7.69
C PHE A 242 0.12 -16.94 -7.28
N GLY A 243 0.78 -16.86 -6.11
CA GLY A 243 1.66 -17.93 -5.61
C GLY A 243 2.91 -18.17 -6.45
N GLY A 244 3.27 -17.24 -7.34
CA GLY A 244 4.43 -17.29 -8.21
C GLY A 244 5.10 -15.92 -8.35
N HIS A 245 6.26 -15.88 -9.00
CA HIS A 245 6.99 -14.63 -9.22
C HIS A 245 6.19 -13.65 -10.10
N HIS A 246 6.40 -12.36 -9.90
CA HIS A 246 5.73 -11.29 -10.63
C HIS A 246 6.75 -10.22 -11.08
N VAL A 247 6.44 -9.42 -12.11
CA VAL A 247 7.39 -8.39 -12.57
C VAL A 247 7.51 -7.24 -11.56
N ALA A 248 6.39 -6.84 -10.95
CA ALA A 248 6.35 -5.75 -9.97
C ALA A 248 7.26 -5.97 -8.74
N GLU A 249 7.46 -7.22 -8.28
CA GLU A 249 8.41 -7.49 -7.18
C GLU A 249 9.85 -7.21 -7.59
N ALA A 250 10.23 -7.49 -8.85
CA ALA A 250 11.57 -7.20 -9.34
C ALA A 250 11.81 -5.68 -9.51
N GLU A 251 10.81 -4.96 -10.00
CA GLU A 251 10.86 -3.50 -10.15
C GLU A 251 10.99 -2.79 -8.81
N LEU A 252 10.17 -3.16 -7.83
CA LEU A 252 10.25 -2.60 -6.47
C LEU A 252 11.59 -2.95 -5.81
N ALA A 253 12.09 -4.17 -6.00
CA ALA A 253 13.38 -4.56 -5.44
C ALA A 253 14.53 -3.75 -6.05
N ALA A 254 14.51 -3.53 -7.37
CA ALA A 254 15.50 -2.72 -8.07
C ALA A 254 15.49 -1.26 -7.59
N GLU A 255 14.31 -0.67 -7.37
CA GLU A 255 14.21 0.71 -6.89
C GLU A 255 14.71 0.86 -5.45
N ILE A 256 14.42 -0.11 -4.57
CA ILE A 256 14.95 -0.10 -3.19
C ILE A 256 16.48 -0.24 -3.21
N SER A 257 17.03 -1.16 -3.99
CA SER A 257 18.49 -1.33 -4.13
C SER A 257 19.17 -0.09 -4.71
N ARG A 258 18.51 0.62 -5.63
CA ARG A 258 19.02 1.88 -6.18
C ARG A 258 19.06 2.99 -5.13
N ARG A 259 18.04 3.07 -4.26
CA ARG A 259 17.92 4.10 -3.23
C ARG A 259 18.81 3.84 -2.01
N ILE A 260 18.86 2.60 -1.51
CA ILE A 260 19.53 2.26 -0.25
C ILE A 260 20.92 1.65 -0.54
N PRO A 261 22.03 2.38 -0.32
CA PRO A 261 23.33 2.02 -0.89
C PRO A 261 23.94 0.69 -0.43
N SER A 262 23.55 0.18 0.76
CA SER A 262 24.08 -1.11 1.25
C SER A 262 23.36 -2.34 0.71
N ILE A 263 22.23 -2.17 0.00
CA ILE A 263 21.35 -3.27 -0.42
C ILE A 263 21.65 -3.66 -1.86
N ASP A 264 22.55 -4.63 -2.05
CA ASP A 264 22.79 -5.24 -3.37
C ASP A 264 21.65 -6.17 -3.79
N LEU A 265 21.07 -6.88 -2.81
CA LEU A 265 19.97 -7.83 -2.95
C LEU A 265 19.08 -7.74 -1.72
N LEU A 266 17.78 -8.03 -1.89
CA LEU A 266 16.80 -8.04 -0.81
C LEU A 266 15.76 -9.15 -0.99
N ARG A 267 15.00 -9.39 0.07
CA ARG A 267 13.76 -10.17 0.04
C ARG A 267 12.66 -9.43 0.78
N PHE A 268 11.44 -9.51 0.25
CA PHE A 268 10.25 -8.97 0.90
C PHE A 268 9.75 -9.89 2.02
N THR A 269 9.15 -9.25 3.00
CA THR A 269 8.40 -9.83 4.12
C THR A 269 7.11 -9.05 4.30
N ASN A 270 6.25 -9.47 5.23
CA ASN A 270 4.95 -8.84 5.47
C ASN A 270 5.01 -7.76 6.54
N SER A 271 6.12 -7.67 7.28
CA SER A 271 6.32 -6.66 8.31
C SER A 271 7.80 -6.39 8.61
N GLY A 272 8.08 -5.25 9.23
CA GLY A 272 9.40 -4.95 9.79
C GLY A 272 9.83 -5.97 10.86
N THR A 273 8.90 -6.53 11.64
CA THR A 273 9.20 -7.60 12.62
C THR A 273 9.75 -8.84 11.91
N GLU A 274 9.13 -9.26 10.80
CA GLU A 274 9.62 -10.39 10.00
C GLU A 274 10.95 -10.06 9.34
N ALA A 275 11.15 -8.82 8.86
CA ALA A 275 12.43 -8.40 8.30
C ALA A 275 13.56 -8.51 9.33
N THR A 276 13.34 -8.05 10.57
CA THR A 276 14.26 -8.22 11.70
C THR A 276 14.52 -9.70 11.98
N MET A 277 13.47 -10.51 12.07
CA MET A 277 13.60 -11.94 12.32
C MET A 277 14.48 -12.63 11.26
N MET A 278 14.24 -12.32 9.98
CA MET A 278 15.00 -12.87 8.87
C MET A 278 16.45 -12.37 8.84
N ALA A 279 16.70 -11.10 9.14
CA ALA A 279 18.05 -10.55 9.22
C ALA A 279 18.88 -11.19 10.34
N LEU A 280 18.28 -11.40 11.53
CA LEU A 280 18.92 -12.09 12.64
C LEU A 280 19.18 -13.57 12.31
N ALA A 281 18.21 -14.27 11.71
CA ALA A 281 18.39 -15.64 11.25
C ALA A 281 19.51 -15.76 10.20
N THR A 282 19.57 -14.80 9.27
CA THR A 282 20.64 -14.68 8.27
C THR A 282 22.00 -14.54 8.95
N ALA A 283 22.12 -13.62 9.90
CA ALA A 283 23.39 -13.35 10.56
C ALA A 283 23.90 -14.55 11.36
N LYS A 284 23.01 -15.22 12.09
CA LYS A 284 23.36 -16.44 12.82
C LYS A 284 23.80 -17.56 11.87
N THR A 285 23.08 -17.75 10.77
CA THR A 285 23.42 -18.77 9.75
C THR A 285 24.75 -18.46 9.06
N TRP A 286 24.97 -17.20 8.69
CA TRP A 286 26.18 -16.75 8.01
C TRP A 286 27.43 -16.89 8.88
N THR A 287 27.31 -16.53 10.15
CA THR A 287 28.46 -16.52 11.08
C THR A 287 28.66 -17.84 11.82
N GLY A 288 27.61 -18.69 11.91
CA GLY A 288 27.61 -19.89 12.74
C GLY A 288 27.60 -19.59 14.25
N ARG A 289 27.11 -18.41 14.65
CA ARG A 289 27.17 -17.89 16.03
C ARG A 289 25.77 -17.55 16.55
N ASP A 290 25.64 -17.45 17.86
CA ASP A 290 24.32 -17.32 18.51
C ASP A 290 24.02 -15.97 19.15
N LYS A 291 25.04 -15.22 19.60
CA LYS A 291 24.84 -14.01 20.40
C LYS A 291 24.52 -12.79 19.53
N ILE A 292 23.57 -11.97 19.98
CA ILE A 292 23.12 -10.78 19.26
C ILE A 292 23.24 -9.58 20.20
N VAL A 293 24.00 -8.56 19.79
CA VAL A 293 24.06 -7.29 20.51
C VAL A 293 22.89 -6.40 20.07
N VAL A 294 22.18 -5.88 21.06
CA VAL A 294 21.03 -4.98 20.94
C VAL A 294 21.22 -3.80 21.89
N PHE A 295 20.42 -2.75 21.76
CA PHE A 295 20.58 -1.54 22.57
C PHE A 295 19.35 -1.25 23.42
N ARG A 296 19.58 -0.82 24.66
CA ARG A 296 18.51 -0.27 25.51
C ARG A 296 17.84 0.91 24.81
N GLY A 297 16.51 0.95 24.83
CA GLY A 297 15.70 1.93 24.11
C GLY A 297 15.26 1.45 22.73
N GLY A 298 15.88 0.38 22.19
CA GLY A 298 15.61 -0.16 20.87
C GLY A 298 14.23 -0.81 20.71
N TYR A 299 13.71 -0.75 19.49
CA TYR A 299 12.49 -1.44 19.05
C TYR A 299 12.65 -1.91 17.62
N HIS A 300 12.73 -3.24 17.43
CA HIS A 300 12.92 -3.88 16.12
C HIS A 300 11.72 -4.72 15.67
N GLY A 301 10.54 -4.45 16.25
CA GLY A 301 9.28 -5.15 15.98
C GLY A 301 8.67 -5.77 17.24
N GLY A 302 7.46 -6.33 17.09
CA GLY A 302 6.66 -6.84 18.21
C GLY A 302 7.33 -7.94 19.03
N GLY A 303 8.23 -8.72 18.42
CA GLY A 303 9.03 -9.76 19.06
C GLY A 303 10.47 -9.34 19.43
N PHE A 304 10.81 -8.04 19.32
CA PHE A 304 12.16 -7.53 19.53
C PHE A 304 12.14 -6.13 20.19
N VAL A 305 11.72 -6.08 21.44
CA VAL A 305 11.51 -4.87 22.24
C VAL A 305 12.59 -4.74 23.30
N PHE A 306 13.33 -3.62 23.27
CA PHE A 306 14.45 -3.34 24.18
C PHE A 306 14.34 -2.03 24.95
N ARG A 307 13.14 -1.41 24.99
CA ARG A 307 12.88 -0.10 25.63
C ARG A 307 13.41 0.00 27.07
N GLY A 308 13.25 -1.06 27.85
CA GLY A 308 13.76 -1.19 29.23
C GLY A 308 14.88 -2.22 29.39
N GLY A 309 15.51 -2.67 28.30
CA GLY A 309 16.34 -3.88 28.25
C GLY A 309 15.55 -5.06 27.66
N ASN A 310 16.01 -6.30 27.89
CA ASN A 310 15.39 -7.48 27.27
C ASN A 310 13.97 -7.76 27.79
N SER A 311 12.96 -7.68 26.92
CA SER A 311 11.55 -7.92 27.25
C SER A 311 11.18 -9.40 27.22
N LEU A 312 10.22 -9.82 28.05
CA LEU A 312 9.74 -11.21 28.11
C LEU A 312 9.02 -11.67 26.84
N VAL A 313 8.49 -10.75 26.03
CA VAL A 313 7.82 -11.08 24.76
C VAL A 313 8.79 -11.26 23.60
N ASN A 314 10.09 -11.07 23.83
CA ASN A 314 11.07 -11.19 22.78
C ASN A 314 11.24 -12.65 22.33
N VAL A 315 11.47 -12.84 21.04
CA VAL A 315 11.88 -14.14 20.50
C VAL A 315 13.14 -14.59 21.25
N PRO A 316 13.20 -15.82 21.77
CA PRO A 316 14.27 -16.25 22.68
C PRO A 316 15.60 -16.44 21.93
N HIS A 317 16.38 -15.37 21.83
CA HIS A 317 17.78 -15.41 21.43
C HIS A 317 18.68 -15.00 22.59
N ASP A 318 19.98 -15.27 22.45
CA ASP A 318 21.01 -14.88 23.41
C ASP A 318 21.39 -13.41 23.17
N TYR A 319 20.60 -12.50 23.75
CA TYR A 319 20.79 -11.06 23.60
C TYR A 319 21.79 -10.51 24.61
N LEU A 320 22.75 -9.73 24.10
CA LEU A 320 23.64 -8.88 24.90
C LEU A 320 23.14 -7.44 24.77
N VAL A 321 22.59 -6.88 25.85
CA VAL A 321 22.02 -5.53 25.83
C VAL A 321 23.09 -4.50 26.20
N ALA A 322 23.49 -3.68 25.22
CA ALA A 322 24.36 -2.52 25.40
C ALA A 322 23.55 -1.24 25.66
N GLU A 323 24.22 -0.20 26.19
CA GLU A 323 23.62 1.14 26.30
C GLU A 323 23.81 1.92 24.99
N TYR A 324 22.74 2.54 24.49
CA TYR A 324 22.77 3.28 23.22
C TYR A 324 23.67 4.53 23.34
N ASN A 325 24.54 4.78 22.36
CA ASN A 325 25.54 5.86 22.37
C ASN A 325 26.64 5.76 23.46
N ASP A 326 26.77 4.62 24.16
CA ASP A 326 27.83 4.37 25.13
C ASP A 326 28.93 3.47 24.52
N ASP A 327 30.06 4.09 24.19
CA ASP A 327 31.22 3.40 23.60
C ASP A 327 31.78 2.31 24.53
N GLY A 328 31.84 2.58 25.85
CA GLY A 328 32.41 1.67 26.84
C GLY A 328 31.56 0.43 27.06
N SER A 329 30.23 0.59 27.05
CA SER A 329 29.27 -0.51 27.16
C SER A 329 29.46 -1.55 26.04
N VAL A 330 29.54 -1.10 24.78
CA VAL A 330 29.71 -2.02 23.65
C VAL A 330 31.13 -2.60 23.57
N GLN A 331 32.16 -1.82 23.89
CA GLN A 331 33.54 -2.32 23.92
C GLN A 331 33.73 -3.44 24.96
N ALA A 332 33.13 -3.31 26.15
CA ALA A 332 33.17 -4.35 27.17
C ALA A 332 32.54 -5.66 26.67
N ILE A 333 31.37 -5.58 26.01
CA ILE A 333 30.69 -6.72 25.41
C ILE A 333 31.58 -7.42 24.37
N PHE A 334 32.22 -6.65 23.47
CA PHE A 334 33.09 -7.22 22.44
C PHE A 334 34.37 -7.82 23.01
N ALA A 335 34.95 -7.22 24.06
CA ALA A 335 36.13 -7.76 24.73
C ALA A 335 35.85 -9.13 25.36
N GLU A 336 34.65 -9.34 25.90
CA GLU A 336 34.27 -10.59 26.56
C GLU A 336 33.72 -11.64 25.58
N GLN A 337 32.87 -11.22 24.64
CA GLN A 337 32.04 -12.12 23.84
C GLN A 337 32.29 -12.04 22.33
N GLY A 338 33.18 -11.18 21.86
CA GLY A 338 33.40 -10.85 20.43
C GLY A 338 33.34 -12.04 19.45
N PRO A 339 34.12 -13.11 19.67
CA PRO A 339 34.13 -14.28 18.78
C PRO A 339 32.80 -15.05 18.69
N ASN A 340 31.90 -14.85 19.66
CA ASN A 340 30.60 -15.52 19.75
C ASN A 340 29.43 -14.65 19.24
N ILE A 341 29.70 -13.39 18.86
CA ILE A 341 28.68 -12.45 18.38
C ILE A 341 28.41 -12.71 16.90
N ALA A 342 27.15 -13.00 16.58
CA ALA A 342 26.64 -13.14 15.23
C ALA A 342 26.34 -11.78 14.60
N ALA A 343 25.69 -10.90 15.36
CA ALA A 343 25.25 -9.60 14.87
C ALA A 343 25.22 -8.52 15.96
N VAL A 344 25.37 -7.29 15.52
CA VAL A 344 24.92 -6.08 16.21
C VAL A 344 23.75 -5.53 15.40
N ILE A 345 22.57 -5.40 16.01
CA ILE A 345 21.43 -4.71 15.40
C ILE A 345 21.20 -3.38 16.10
N ILE A 346 21.05 -2.30 15.30
CA ILE A 346 20.87 -0.94 15.80
C ILE A 346 19.90 -0.17 14.92
N GLU A 347 19.00 0.60 15.53
CA GLU A 347 18.32 1.70 14.86
C GLU A 347 19.31 2.89 14.76
N PRO A 348 19.68 3.39 13.57
CA PRO A 348 20.57 4.56 13.45
C PRO A 348 20.03 5.81 14.17
N MET A 349 18.71 5.88 14.36
CA MET A 349 18.03 6.77 15.29
C MET A 349 16.89 5.99 15.96
N LEU A 350 16.88 5.94 17.29
CA LEU A 350 15.82 5.28 18.05
C LEU A 350 14.46 5.90 17.70
N GLY A 351 13.55 5.13 17.12
CA GLY A 351 12.20 5.58 16.80
C GLY A 351 11.33 5.63 18.06
N SER A 352 10.88 4.46 18.50
CA SER A 352 10.07 4.29 19.71
C SER A 352 10.79 4.71 21.00
N GLY A 353 12.12 4.74 20.96
CA GLY A 353 12.98 5.24 22.03
C GLY A 353 13.09 6.77 22.12
N GLY A 354 12.37 7.53 21.28
CA GLY A 354 12.20 8.97 21.44
C GLY A 354 12.94 9.86 20.42
N GLY A 355 13.25 9.35 19.23
CA GLY A 355 13.94 10.12 18.19
C GLY A 355 15.41 10.39 18.48
N VAL A 356 16.04 9.60 19.35
CA VAL A 356 17.43 9.81 19.77
C VAL A 356 18.37 9.26 18.69
N ARG A 357 19.14 10.14 18.05
CA ARG A 357 20.07 9.77 16.97
C ARG A 357 21.38 9.17 17.53
N ALA A 358 21.91 8.15 16.87
CA ALA A 358 23.26 7.66 17.14
C ALA A 358 24.30 8.69 16.72
N ARG A 359 25.33 8.89 17.55
CA ARG A 359 26.50 9.68 17.19
C ARG A 359 27.24 8.98 16.04
N LYS A 360 27.82 9.75 15.12
CA LYS A 360 28.55 9.19 13.98
C LYS A 360 29.75 8.36 14.44
N GLU A 361 30.44 8.82 15.47
CA GLU A 361 31.60 8.13 16.07
C GLU A 361 31.19 6.79 16.66
N PHE A 362 30.02 6.73 17.31
CA PHE A 362 29.47 5.48 17.84
C PHE A 362 29.17 4.48 16.72
N ILE A 363 28.53 4.92 15.64
CA ILE A 363 28.27 4.06 14.47
C ILE A 363 29.58 3.55 13.83
N LEU A 364 30.59 4.41 13.69
CA LEU A 364 31.90 4.02 13.18
C LEU A 364 32.59 3.01 14.11
N LEU A 365 32.49 3.19 15.42
CA LEU A 365 32.96 2.22 16.41
C LEU A 365 32.27 0.87 16.24
N LEU A 366 30.93 0.83 16.13
CA LEU A 366 30.20 -0.42 15.90
C LEU A 366 30.64 -1.10 14.60
N ARG A 367 30.86 -0.31 13.54
CA ARG A 367 31.32 -0.85 12.25
C ARG A 367 32.73 -1.45 12.34
N ALA A 368 33.63 -0.83 13.09
CA ALA A 368 34.97 -1.36 13.34
C ALA A 368 34.91 -2.66 14.17
N LEU A 369 34.23 -2.63 15.32
CA LEU A 369 34.10 -3.78 16.22
C LEU A 369 33.48 -5.01 15.52
N THR A 370 32.40 -4.80 14.77
CA THR A 370 31.75 -5.89 14.01
C THR A 370 32.68 -6.49 12.96
N ARG A 371 33.40 -5.65 12.21
CA ARG A 371 34.36 -6.09 11.19
C ARG A 371 35.50 -6.91 11.80
N ASP A 372 36.10 -6.42 12.89
CA ASP A 372 37.24 -7.08 13.54
C ASP A 372 36.85 -8.42 14.17
N ALA A 373 35.64 -8.51 14.74
CA ALA A 373 35.14 -9.74 15.33
C ALA A 373 34.55 -10.73 14.30
N GLY A 374 34.29 -10.30 13.07
CA GLY A 374 33.55 -11.07 12.07
C GLY A 374 32.05 -11.20 12.37
N ALA A 375 31.48 -10.27 13.14
CA ALA A 375 30.04 -10.14 13.36
C ALA A 375 29.41 -9.26 12.27
N LEU A 376 28.12 -9.44 11.99
CA LEU A 376 27.40 -8.58 11.06
C LEU A 376 26.90 -7.30 11.75
N LEU A 377 27.04 -6.15 11.09
CA LEU A 377 26.33 -4.94 11.47
C LEU A 377 25.00 -4.88 10.73
N ILE A 378 23.90 -4.76 11.47
CA ILE A 378 22.56 -4.65 10.93
C ILE A 378 21.99 -3.29 11.30
N PHE A 379 21.61 -2.50 10.30
CA PHE A 379 20.81 -1.30 10.55
C PHE A 379 19.33 -1.61 10.42
N ASP A 380 18.59 -1.30 11.48
CA ASP A 380 17.15 -1.21 11.41
C ASP A 380 16.75 0.16 10.90
N GLU A 381 16.44 0.20 9.60
CA GLU A 381 15.98 1.41 8.91
C GLU A 381 14.48 1.33 8.58
N VAL A 382 13.71 0.52 9.32
CA VAL A 382 12.24 0.46 9.20
C VAL A 382 11.62 1.85 9.36
N MET A 383 12.21 2.71 10.19
CA MET A 383 11.81 4.13 10.31
C MET A 383 12.71 5.07 9.51
N THR A 384 14.03 4.91 9.59
CA THR A 384 14.99 5.94 9.16
C THR A 384 15.30 5.93 7.67
N SER A 385 14.90 4.89 6.92
CA SER A 385 15.07 4.81 5.46
C SER A 385 14.41 5.97 4.69
N ARG A 386 13.38 6.59 5.27
CA ARG A 386 12.67 7.73 4.66
C ARG A 386 13.43 9.06 4.69
N LEU A 387 14.50 9.15 5.47
CA LEU A 387 15.16 10.41 5.76
C LEU A 387 16.03 10.87 4.57
N PHE A 388 16.32 12.17 4.55
CA PHE A 388 17.13 12.85 3.52
C PHE A 388 16.52 12.68 2.12
N ASP A 389 17.32 12.27 1.15
CA ASP A 389 16.93 12.00 -0.23
C ASP A 389 16.32 10.60 -0.43
N GLY A 390 15.96 9.92 0.67
CA GLY A 390 15.47 8.54 0.64
C GLY A 390 16.57 7.47 0.61
N SER A 391 17.83 7.87 0.75
CA SER A 391 18.96 6.93 0.95
C SER A 391 19.08 6.40 2.40
N GLY A 392 18.17 6.83 3.28
CA GLY A 392 18.16 6.48 4.69
C GLY A 392 19.24 7.18 5.51
N LEU A 393 19.26 6.90 6.81
CA LEU A 393 20.27 7.50 7.68
C LEU A 393 21.67 6.92 7.41
N GLN A 394 21.77 5.70 6.88
CA GLN A 394 23.03 5.13 6.41
C GLN A 394 23.68 5.93 5.29
N GLY A 395 22.89 6.43 4.32
CA GLY A 395 23.39 7.22 3.20
C GLY A 395 23.99 8.53 3.70
N HIS A 396 23.26 9.22 4.58
CA HIS A 396 23.74 10.45 5.20
C HIS A 396 24.96 10.23 6.14
N LEU A 397 25.02 9.11 6.86
CA LEU A 397 26.19 8.78 7.69
C LEU A 397 27.40 8.35 6.85
N ALA A 398 27.19 7.95 5.59
CA ALA A 398 28.15 7.31 4.71
C ALA A 398 28.78 6.05 5.36
N VAL A 399 27.96 5.25 6.05
CA VAL A 399 28.38 3.99 6.68
C VAL A 399 27.46 2.88 6.20
N ALA A 400 28.03 1.89 5.51
CA ALA A 400 27.30 0.73 5.04
C ALA A 400 27.24 -0.38 6.13
N PRO A 401 26.05 -0.79 6.58
CA PRO A 401 25.89 -2.03 7.34
C PRO A 401 26.07 -3.25 6.41
N ASP A 402 26.16 -4.45 7.00
CA ASP A 402 26.16 -5.69 6.23
C ASP A 402 24.75 -6.07 5.76
N LEU A 403 23.75 -5.77 6.60
CA LEU A 403 22.32 -5.96 6.33
C LEU A 403 21.54 -4.71 6.78
N THR A 404 20.43 -4.43 6.09
CA THR A 404 19.45 -3.41 6.42
C THR A 404 18.07 -4.05 6.50
N THR A 405 17.27 -3.68 7.51
CA THR A 405 15.84 -4.01 7.57
C THR A 405 14.97 -2.79 7.26
N LEU A 406 13.87 -3.02 6.57
CA LEU A 406 12.97 -2.03 5.99
C LEU A 406 11.51 -2.38 6.28
N GLY A 407 10.63 -1.38 6.22
CA GLY A 407 9.20 -1.53 6.50
C GLY A 407 8.41 -0.25 6.30
N LYS A 408 7.24 -0.16 6.94
CA LYS A 408 6.38 1.03 7.00
C LYS A 408 6.05 1.58 5.61
N TYR A 409 6.47 2.82 5.32
CA TYR A 409 6.01 3.60 4.16
C TYR A 409 6.38 2.98 2.82
N LEU A 410 7.41 2.14 2.77
CA LEU A 410 7.83 1.44 1.57
C LEU A 410 6.76 0.47 1.03
N GLY A 411 5.78 0.10 1.87
CA GLY A 411 4.61 -0.66 1.44
C GLY A 411 3.47 0.17 0.85
N GLY A 412 3.61 1.50 0.72
CA GLY A 412 2.53 2.35 0.20
C GLY A 412 1.25 2.34 1.07
N GLY A 413 1.36 1.97 2.34
CA GLY A 413 0.20 1.78 3.24
C GLY A 413 -0.28 0.32 3.35
N MET A 414 0.27 -0.60 2.56
CA MET A 414 0.01 -2.05 2.64
C MET A 414 0.99 -2.75 3.60
N SER A 415 0.72 -4.03 3.89
CA SER A 415 1.65 -4.89 4.64
C SER A 415 2.98 -5.00 3.91
N PHE A 416 4.06 -4.60 4.57
CA PHE A 416 5.38 -4.60 3.96
C PHE A 416 6.49 -4.70 5.02
N GLY A 417 7.48 -5.51 4.67
CA GLY A 417 8.83 -5.44 5.19
C GLY A 417 9.82 -5.89 4.13
N ALA A 418 11.09 -5.61 4.34
CA ALA A 418 12.16 -6.21 3.55
C ALA A 418 13.42 -6.31 4.39
N PHE A 419 14.25 -7.30 4.11
CA PHE A 419 15.62 -7.34 4.59
C PHE A 419 16.55 -7.58 3.41
N GLY A 420 17.70 -6.93 3.42
CA GLY A 420 18.64 -6.99 2.32
C GLY A 420 20.00 -6.45 2.73
N GLY A 421 20.97 -6.52 1.83
CA GLY A 421 22.33 -6.09 2.13
C GLY A 421 23.31 -6.62 1.10
N ARG A 422 24.51 -6.94 1.56
CA ARG A 422 25.57 -7.45 0.70
C ARG A 422 25.15 -8.70 -0.09
N ARG A 423 25.52 -8.72 -1.37
CA ARG A 423 25.18 -9.81 -2.30
C ARG A 423 25.62 -11.19 -1.84
N ASP A 424 26.82 -11.30 -1.27
CA ASP A 424 27.38 -12.56 -0.80
C ASP A 424 26.57 -13.16 0.35
N ILE A 425 26.13 -12.33 1.30
CA ILE A 425 25.28 -12.75 2.42
C ILE A 425 23.89 -13.17 1.91
N MET A 426 23.28 -12.32 1.07
CA MET A 426 21.92 -12.57 0.56
C MET A 426 21.85 -13.76 -0.42
N SER A 427 23.00 -14.19 -0.98
CA SER A 427 23.08 -15.40 -1.81
C SER A 427 22.71 -16.69 -1.07
N LEU A 428 22.68 -16.69 0.28
CA LEU A 428 22.12 -17.77 1.11
C LEU A 428 20.68 -18.13 0.71
N TYR A 429 19.93 -17.17 0.17
CA TYR A 429 18.55 -17.34 -0.26
C TYR A 429 18.37 -17.58 -1.76
N ASP A 430 19.46 -17.65 -2.55
CA ASP A 430 19.34 -18.01 -3.96
C ASP A 430 18.91 -19.48 -4.06
N PRO A 431 17.70 -19.81 -4.55
CA PRO A 431 17.24 -21.19 -4.64
C PRO A 431 18.05 -22.03 -5.64
N ARG A 432 18.85 -21.39 -6.51
CA ARG A 432 19.79 -22.07 -7.43
C ARG A 432 21.11 -22.37 -6.73
N GLY A 433 21.50 -21.53 -5.78
CA GLY A 433 22.58 -21.78 -4.83
C GLY A 433 22.14 -22.69 -3.67
N ALA A 434 20.83 -22.87 -3.48
CA ALA A 434 20.28 -23.77 -2.51
C ALA A 434 20.64 -25.21 -2.90
N ARG A 435 21.49 -25.77 -2.05
CA ARG A 435 21.81 -27.19 -1.87
C ARG A 435 20.59 -28.13 -1.76
N GLY A 436 19.36 -27.65 -1.94
CA GLY A 436 18.10 -28.36 -1.80
C GLY A 436 17.97 -29.59 -2.69
N LEU A 437 17.86 -29.42 -4.01
CA LEU A 437 17.71 -30.58 -4.93
C LEU A 437 19.03 -31.30 -5.22
N LYS A 438 20.16 -30.59 -5.13
CA LYS A 438 21.48 -31.15 -5.48
C LYS A 438 22.19 -31.84 -4.31
N ASP A 439 21.97 -31.40 -3.06
CA ASP A 439 22.73 -31.92 -1.91
C ASP A 439 21.86 -32.36 -0.71
N VAL A 440 20.57 -32.01 -0.65
CA VAL A 440 19.68 -32.31 0.49
C VAL A 440 18.59 -33.33 0.13
N TYR A 441 17.83 -33.11 -0.94
CA TYR A 441 16.84 -34.02 -1.52
C TYR A 441 17.36 -34.57 -2.85
N THR A 442 18.55 -35.19 -2.79
CA THR A 442 19.14 -35.88 -3.94
C THR A 442 18.27 -37.04 -4.38
N ARG A 443 18.56 -37.63 -5.55
CA ARG A 443 17.84 -38.84 -6.01
C ARG A 443 17.98 -39.99 -5.01
N GLU A 444 19.15 -40.14 -4.38
CA GLU A 444 19.34 -41.13 -3.32
C GLU A 444 18.47 -40.81 -2.11
N ARG A 445 18.51 -39.57 -1.59
CA ARG A 445 17.72 -39.16 -0.41
C ARG A 445 16.20 -39.23 -0.65
N ALA A 446 15.75 -38.92 -1.86
CA ALA A 446 14.36 -39.12 -2.25
C ALA A 446 13.98 -40.61 -2.22
N THR A 447 14.85 -41.49 -2.72
CA THR A 447 14.63 -42.93 -2.68
C THR A 447 14.58 -43.45 -1.24
N GLU A 448 15.50 -42.99 -0.38
CA GLU A 448 15.54 -43.33 1.05
C GLU A 448 14.28 -42.87 1.80
N LEU A 449 13.87 -41.61 1.63
CA LEU A 449 12.69 -41.06 2.32
C LEU A 449 11.40 -41.78 1.89
N ASN A 450 11.26 -42.10 0.60
CA ASN A 450 10.08 -42.82 0.12
C ASN A 450 10.06 -44.27 0.64
N ALA A 451 11.19 -44.98 0.59
CA ALA A 451 11.28 -46.33 1.16
C ALA A 451 11.02 -46.35 2.70
N PHE A 452 11.46 -45.31 3.40
CA PHE A 452 11.17 -45.12 4.82
C PHE A 452 9.67 -44.92 5.08
N GLY A 453 9.02 -44.05 4.29
CA GLY A 453 7.57 -43.82 4.40
C GLY A 453 6.74 -45.06 4.06
N ASP A 454 7.16 -45.86 3.07
CA ASP A 454 6.52 -47.14 2.75
C ASP A 454 6.59 -48.12 3.94
N LYS A 455 7.76 -48.29 4.56
CA LYS A 455 7.92 -49.14 5.76
C LYS A 455 7.06 -48.68 6.94
N LEU A 456 6.99 -47.36 7.18
CA LEU A 456 6.14 -46.83 8.24
C LEU A 456 4.66 -47.09 7.95
N ARG A 457 4.23 -46.92 6.69
CA ARG A 457 2.86 -47.19 6.26
C ARG A 457 2.50 -48.67 6.39
N GLU A 458 3.41 -49.58 6.04
CA GLU A 458 3.25 -51.03 6.26
C GLU A 458 3.05 -51.34 7.74
N ARG A 459 3.95 -50.83 8.61
CA ARG A 459 3.85 -51.00 10.07
C ARG A 459 2.54 -50.49 10.65
N LEU A 460 2.04 -49.34 10.19
CA LEU A 460 0.77 -48.77 10.65
C LEU A 460 -0.43 -49.63 10.21
N ASN A 461 -0.40 -50.17 8.99
CA ASN A 461 -1.45 -51.09 8.52
C ASN A 461 -1.39 -52.45 9.26
N GLU A 462 -0.21 -52.96 9.60
CA GLU A 462 -0.06 -54.15 10.44
C GLU A 462 -0.68 -53.94 11.84
N LEU A 463 -0.46 -52.77 12.45
CA LEU A 463 -1.13 -52.40 13.70
C LEU A 463 -2.66 -52.41 13.57
N ALA A 464 -3.19 -51.90 12.46
CA ALA A 464 -4.63 -51.95 12.18
C ALA A 464 -5.15 -53.41 12.13
N VAL A 465 -4.43 -54.29 11.43
CA VAL A 465 -4.79 -55.72 11.31
C VAL A 465 -4.74 -56.42 12.67
N VAL A 466 -3.65 -56.25 13.43
CA VAL A 466 -3.48 -56.88 14.75
C VAL A 466 -4.53 -56.39 15.76
N SER A 467 -4.92 -55.12 15.67
CA SER A 467 -5.94 -54.54 16.55
C SER A 467 -7.38 -54.87 16.12
N GLY A 468 -7.58 -55.48 14.94
CA GLY A 468 -8.91 -55.75 14.38
C GLY A 468 -9.64 -54.47 13.99
N SER A 469 -8.92 -53.44 13.54
CA SER A 469 -9.46 -52.12 13.26
C SER A 469 -9.90 -51.91 11.80
N THR A 470 -10.88 -51.02 11.61
CA THR A 470 -11.28 -50.44 10.32
C THR A 470 -10.28 -49.41 9.78
N MET A 471 -9.17 -49.13 10.48
CA MET A 471 -8.14 -48.19 10.03
C MET A 471 -7.38 -48.71 8.80
N LYS A 472 -7.25 -47.87 7.76
CA LYS A 472 -6.41 -48.10 6.57
C LYS A 472 -5.49 -46.90 6.42
N VAL A 473 -4.22 -47.13 6.12
CA VAL A 473 -3.27 -46.06 5.80
C VAL A 473 -2.86 -46.19 4.34
N LEU A 474 -3.45 -45.35 3.49
CA LEU A 474 -3.18 -45.26 2.05
C LEU A 474 -2.03 -44.29 1.79
N GLY A 475 -1.52 -44.26 0.55
CA GLY A 475 -0.48 -43.33 0.12
C GLY A 475 0.65 -44.01 -0.65
N CYS A 476 1.71 -43.25 -0.92
CA CYS A 476 2.89 -43.72 -1.63
C CYS A 476 4.12 -42.99 -1.08
N GLY A 477 5.18 -43.75 -0.83
CA GLY A 477 6.44 -43.24 -0.33
C GLY A 477 6.27 -42.46 0.97
N SER A 478 6.73 -41.21 0.98
CA SER A 478 6.71 -40.33 2.16
C SER A 478 5.34 -39.74 2.50
N ILE A 479 4.28 -40.10 1.77
CA ILE A 479 2.91 -39.61 2.00
C ILE A 479 2.05 -40.74 2.56
N LEU A 480 1.37 -40.46 3.68
CA LEU A 480 0.48 -41.38 4.37
C LEU A 480 -0.85 -40.69 4.64
N VAL A 481 -1.97 -41.37 4.37
CA VAL A 481 -3.32 -40.85 4.60
C VAL A 481 -4.15 -41.90 5.32
N PHE A 482 -4.61 -41.54 6.51
CA PHE A 482 -5.44 -42.37 7.36
C PHE A 482 -6.89 -42.33 6.91
N HIS A 483 -7.52 -43.50 6.91
CA HIS A 483 -8.94 -43.69 6.63
C HIS A 483 -9.54 -44.69 7.62
N PHE A 484 -10.81 -44.52 7.96
CA PHE A 484 -11.55 -45.48 8.80
C PHE A 484 -12.80 -45.97 8.07
N THR A 485 -12.66 -47.06 7.33
CA THR A 485 -13.69 -47.63 6.44
C THR A 485 -13.77 -49.14 6.64
N LYS A 486 -14.91 -49.78 6.37
CA LYS A 486 -15.03 -51.24 6.36
C LYS A 486 -14.58 -51.86 5.03
N THR A 487 -14.46 -51.06 3.98
CA THR A 487 -13.96 -51.51 2.68
C THR A 487 -12.55 -52.09 2.81
N GLU A 488 -12.35 -53.30 2.29
CA GLU A 488 -11.03 -53.91 2.25
C GLU A 488 -10.07 -53.08 1.40
N MET A 489 -8.82 -52.93 1.86
CA MET A 489 -7.84 -52.05 1.22
C MET A 489 -7.61 -52.34 -0.27
N MET A 490 -7.68 -53.61 -0.67
CA MET A 490 -7.53 -54.06 -2.06
C MET A 490 -8.67 -53.62 -2.99
N ASN A 491 -9.82 -53.24 -2.44
CA ASN A 491 -11.02 -52.81 -3.18
C ASN A 491 -11.15 -51.28 -3.21
N ILE A 492 -10.15 -50.55 -2.70
CA ILE A 492 -10.12 -49.09 -2.73
C ILE A 492 -9.41 -48.62 -4.00
N HIS A 493 -10.17 -48.08 -4.96
CA HIS A 493 -9.67 -47.55 -6.22
C HIS A 493 -9.89 -46.04 -6.36
N GLY A 494 -10.81 -45.47 -5.57
CA GLY A 494 -11.00 -44.03 -5.45
C GLY A 494 -11.90 -43.64 -4.28
N PRO A 495 -12.17 -42.33 -4.11
CA PRO A 495 -12.91 -41.81 -2.96
C PRO A 495 -14.33 -42.37 -2.78
N ALA A 496 -14.94 -42.91 -3.83
CA ALA A 496 -16.25 -43.55 -3.75
C ALA A 496 -16.22 -44.88 -2.98
N ASP A 497 -15.07 -45.56 -2.93
CA ASP A 497 -14.96 -46.92 -2.38
C ASP A 497 -14.86 -46.92 -0.84
N TRP A 498 -14.57 -45.78 -0.22
CA TRP A 498 -14.62 -45.59 1.24
C TRP A 498 -15.76 -44.65 1.66
N ALA A 499 -16.86 -44.60 0.92
CA ALA A 499 -18.00 -43.73 1.23
C ALA A 499 -18.61 -43.95 2.63
N ASP A 500 -18.32 -45.09 3.27
CA ASP A 500 -18.68 -45.43 4.64
C ASP A 500 -17.70 -44.88 5.70
N GLU A 501 -16.73 -44.05 5.31
CA GLU A 501 -15.71 -43.51 6.20
C GLU A 501 -16.29 -42.71 7.38
N ASP A 502 -15.87 -43.07 8.60
CA ASP A 502 -16.23 -42.30 9.80
C ASP A 502 -15.21 -41.20 10.08
N TYR A 503 -15.48 -40.01 9.53
CA TYR A 503 -14.64 -38.82 9.72
C TYR A 503 -14.47 -38.40 11.19
N ARG A 504 -15.35 -38.84 12.11
CA ARG A 504 -15.19 -38.52 13.55
C ARG A 504 -14.03 -39.31 14.16
N LEU A 505 -13.70 -40.48 13.62
CA LEU A 505 -12.52 -41.23 14.02
C LEU A 505 -11.23 -40.54 13.55
N LEU A 506 -11.25 -39.84 12.42
CA LEU A 506 -10.14 -38.97 12.00
C LEU A 506 -9.98 -37.77 12.94
N ASP A 507 -11.07 -37.15 13.37
CA ASP A 507 -11.03 -36.06 14.35
C ASP A 507 -10.46 -36.54 15.70
N LEU A 508 -10.90 -37.71 16.18
CA LEU A 508 -10.38 -38.32 17.41
C LEU A 508 -8.90 -38.72 17.28
N LEU A 509 -8.50 -39.30 16.14
CA LEU A 509 -7.10 -39.60 15.85
C LEU A 509 -6.27 -38.31 15.89
N HIS A 510 -6.72 -37.26 15.21
CA HIS A 510 -6.02 -35.97 15.19
C HIS A 510 -5.81 -35.40 16.60
N LEU A 511 -6.85 -35.38 17.43
CA LEU A 511 -6.74 -34.91 18.82
C LEU A 511 -5.82 -35.80 19.67
N THR A 512 -5.86 -37.12 19.49
CA THR A 512 -5.01 -38.07 20.21
C THR A 512 -3.54 -37.90 19.81
N MET A 513 -3.28 -37.69 18.52
CA MET A 513 -1.92 -37.44 18.05
C MET A 513 -1.39 -36.10 18.57
N LEU A 514 -2.23 -35.05 18.64
CA LEU A 514 -1.86 -33.78 19.28
C LEU A 514 -1.53 -33.95 20.77
N GLU A 515 -2.32 -34.72 21.51
CA GLU A 515 -2.05 -35.06 22.92
C GLU A 515 -0.70 -35.79 23.08
N ALA A 516 -0.37 -36.67 22.13
CA ALA A 516 0.91 -37.38 22.05
C ALA A 516 2.09 -36.52 21.51
N GLY A 517 1.86 -35.24 21.21
CA GLY A 517 2.88 -34.30 20.73
C GLY A 517 3.16 -34.36 19.23
N PHE A 518 2.26 -34.95 18.44
CA PHE A 518 2.37 -35.06 16.98
C PHE A 518 1.34 -34.19 16.26
N TYR A 519 1.83 -33.34 15.36
CA TYR A 519 0.98 -32.53 14.50
C TYR A 519 0.80 -33.20 13.13
N MET A 520 -0.43 -33.57 12.81
CA MET A 520 -0.82 -34.11 11.51
C MET A 520 -2.04 -33.38 10.95
N GLY A 521 -2.28 -33.50 9.64
CA GLY A 521 -3.48 -32.91 9.03
C GLY A 521 -4.75 -33.58 9.56
N ARG A 522 -5.71 -32.77 10.00
CA ARG A 522 -7.02 -33.23 10.55
C ARG A 522 -7.73 -34.25 9.66
N ARG A 523 -7.58 -34.12 8.34
CA ARG A 523 -8.09 -35.05 7.32
C ARG A 523 -7.34 -36.40 7.22
N GLY A 524 -6.60 -36.80 8.25
CA GLY A 524 -5.77 -38.00 8.22
C GLY A 524 -4.44 -37.87 7.46
N TYR A 525 -4.03 -36.67 7.04
CA TYR A 525 -2.88 -36.49 6.14
C TYR A 525 -1.55 -36.34 6.89
N VAL A 526 -0.54 -37.10 6.47
CA VAL A 526 0.85 -37.04 6.96
C VAL A 526 1.81 -36.98 5.77
N SER A 527 2.77 -36.07 5.84
CA SER A 527 3.89 -35.97 4.90
C SER A 527 5.19 -35.98 5.69
N LEU A 528 6.04 -36.98 5.43
CA LEU A 528 7.33 -37.09 6.11
C LEU A 528 8.32 -36.07 5.55
N SER A 529 9.17 -35.54 6.43
CA SER A 529 10.31 -34.71 6.04
C SER A 529 11.61 -35.50 6.22
N LEU A 530 12.70 -35.05 5.58
CA LEU A 530 14.03 -35.67 5.71
C LEU A 530 14.57 -35.70 7.15
N ALA A 531 14.02 -34.88 8.05
CA ALA A 531 14.45 -34.82 9.45
C ALA A 531 13.76 -35.87 10.34
N VAL A 532 12.73 -36.56 9.84
CA VAL A 532 12.03 -37.61 10.60
C VAL A 532 12.87 -38.88 10.56
N GLY A 533 13.32 -39.34 11.73
CA GLY A 533 14.10 -40.57 11.89
C GLY A 533 13.27 -41.74 12.42
N ASP A 534 13.94 -42.88 12.60
CA ASP A 534 13.33 -44.12 13.11
C ASP A 534 12.73 -43.96 14.52
N GLU A 535 13.30 -43.07 15.34
CA GLU A 535 12.81 -42.82 16.71
C GLU A 535 11.45 -42.12 16.68
N GLU A 536 11.32 -41.03 15.91
CA GLU A 536 10.05 -40.32 15.76
C GLU A 536 8.99 -41.21 15.13
N ALA A 537 9.35 -41.97 14.08
CA ALA A 537 8.43 -42.91 13.43
C ALA A 537 7.96 -44.02 14.39
N THR A 538 8.85 -44.49 15.28
CA THR A 538 8.49 -45.49 16.30
C THR A 538 7.54 -44.92 17.33
N ARG A 539 7.81 -43.70 17.84
CA ARG A 539 6.91 -43.02 18.76
C ARG A 539 5.56 -42.71 18.12
N PHE A 540 5.55 -42.31 16.84
CA PHE A 540 4.33 -42.04 16.09
C PHE A 540 3.49 -43.31 15.93
N ALA A 541 4.10 -44.43 15.52
CA ALA A 541 3.40 -45.72 15.42
C ALA A 541 2.90 -46.22 16.78
N GLN A 542 3.64 -45.99 17.86
CA GLN A 542 3.19 -46.30 19.21
C GLN A 542 1.96 -45.49 19.59
N ALA A 543 1.95 -44.17 19.35
CA ALA A 543 0.80 -43.31 19.62
C ALA A 543 -0.44 -43.74 18.82
N VAL A 544 -0.27 -44.16 17.56
CA VAL A 544 -1.37 -44.75 16.76
C VAL A 544 -1.85 -46.06 17.38
N GLY A 545 -0.94 -46.93 17.83
CA GLY A 545 -1.32 -48.17 18.53
C GLY A 545 -2.09 -47.91 19.83
N GLU A 546 -1.68 -46.91 20.60
CA GLU A 546 -2.37 -46.47 21.82
C GLU A 546 -3.76 -45.90 21.50
N PHE A 547 -3.90 -45.13 20.41
CA PHE A 547 -5.21 -44.71 19.90
C PHE A 547 -6.11 -45.91 19.59
N LEU A 548 -5.61 -46.89 18.83
CA LEU A 548 -6.39 -48.09 18.48
C LEU A 548 -6.81 -48.90 19.70
N ALA A 549 -5.94 -49.00 20.72
CA ALA A 549 -6.25 -49.68 21.97
C ALA A 549 -7.27 -48.90 22.81
N ARG A 550 -7.11 -47.57 22.92
CA ARG A 550 -7.97 -46.68 23.70
C ARG A 550 -9.39 -46.61 23.16
N TYR A 551 -9.54 -46.65 21.84
CA TYR A 551 -10.83 -46.53 21.14
C TYR A 551 -11.27 -47.83 20.46
N LYS A 552 -10.82 -48.99 20.95
CA LYS A 552 -11.07 -50.31 20.36
C LYS A 552 -12.53 -50.54 19.96
N ASP A 553 -13.48 -50.18 20.82
CA ASP A 553 -14.92 -50.38 20.58
C ASP A 553 -15.47 -49.50 19.45
N LEU A 554 -14.79 -48.40 19.11
CA LEU A 554 -15.19 -47.48 18.04
C LEU A 554 -14.51 -47.79 16.71
N VAL A 555 -13.30 -48.36 16.76
CA VAL A 555 -12.49 -48.61 15.57
C VAL A 555 -12.54 -50.06 15.09
N ALA A 556 -13.21 -50.97 15.80
CA ALA A 556 -13.31 -52.39 15.43
C ALA A 556 -14.17 -52.61 14.16
N VAL A 557 -13.85 -53.68 13.42
CA VAL A 557 -14.55 -54.13 12.20
C VAL A 557 -16.00 -54.51 12.45
#